data_AF-A0ABD0Z1X5-F1
#
_entry.id   AF-A0ABD0Z1X5-F1
#
_cell.length_a   1.000
_cell.length_b   1.000
_cell.length_c   1.000
_cell.angle_alpha   90.00
_cell.angle_beta   90.00
_cell.angle_gamma   90.00
#
_symmetry.space_group_name_H-M   'P 1'
#
loop_
_entity.id
_entity.type
_entity.pdbx_description
1 polymer ?
#
loop_
_entity_poly.entity_id
_entity_poly.type
_entity_poly.pdbx_seq_one_letter_code
_entity_poly.pdbx_strand_id
1 'polypeptide(L)'
;FPICGVEVRQAPASSIEKCAVAEFLKTNFFPDDPVLKAAGFDPDKPDPALVDFFVQMMNDRITYYAQVQESKQIMGILIGHVTTPTTIHELKILADRLRNDTARRYIHYLAQLEERANVYTMMNVDKLLKIEVLCTARPYRRRGVCKQLLKVTGDYY
;
A
#
# COMPACT_ATOMS: atom_id res chain seq x y z
N PHE A 1 3.90 23.20 -3.82
CA PHE A 1 2.64 23.88 -4.15
C PHE A 1 1.50 22.99 -3.71
N PRO A 2 0.63 23.43 -2.77
CA PRO A 2 -0.59 22.70 -2.43
C PRO A 2 -1.50 22.64 -3.66
N ILE A 3 -2.08 21.47 -3.93
CA ILE A 3 -3.09 21.31 -4.96
C ILE A 3 -4.38 21.92 -4.40
N CYS A 4 -4.92 22.96 -5.05
CA CYS A 4 -6.14 23.62 -4.59
C CYS A 4 -7.32 22.62 -4.55
N GLY A 5 -8.14 22.66 -3.50
CA GLY A 5 -9.29 21.77 -3.32
C GLY A 5 -8.95 20.33 -2.92
N VAL A 6 -7.70 20.03 -2.56
CA VAL A 6 -7.27 18.70 -2.11
C VAL A 6 -7.09 18.66 -0.60
N GLU A 7 -7.74 17.68 0.03
CA GLU A 7 -7.60 17.36 1.44
C GLU A 7 -6.76 16.09 1.57
N VAL A 8 -5.70 16.11 2.38
CA VAL A 8 -4.96 14.89 2.75
C VAL A 8 -5.41 14.47 4.13
N ARG A 9 -5.75 13.18 4.27
CA ARG A 9 -6.21 12.59 5.52
C ARG A 9 -5.38 11.35 5.80
N GLN A 10 -5.00 11.16 7.06
CA GLN A 10 -4.56 9.85 7.54
C GLN A 10 -5.76 8.92 7.49
N ALA A 11 -5.59 7.71 6.96
CA ALA A 11 -6.65 6.72 6.93
C ALA A 11 -7.03 6.34 8.38
N PRO A 12 -8.25 6.66 8.85
CA PRO A 12 -8.70 6.24 10.16
C PRO A 12 -8.94 4.74 10.20
N ALA A 13 -8.96 4.16 11.40
CA ALA A 13 -9.16 2.72 11.61
C ALA A 13 -10.59 2.22 11.29
N SER A 14 -11.48 3.08 10.77
CA SER A 14 -12.89 2.75 10.54
C SER A 14 -13.08 1.76 9.39
N SER A 15 -14.04 0.85 9.52
CA SER A 15 -14.31 -0.17 8.49
C SER A 15 -14.77 0.43 7.16
N ILE A 16 -15.49 1.56 7.19
CA ILE A 16 -16.00 2.23 5.98
C ILE A 16 -14.85 2.78 5.13
N GLU A 17 -13.86 3.44 5.76
CA GLU A 17 -12.73 3.99 5.02
C GLU A 17 -11.77 2.92 4.52
N LYS A 18 -11.59 1.83 5.29
CA LYS A 18 -10.87 0.64 4.81
C LYS A 18 -11.51 0.05 3.55
N CYS A 19 -12.84 -0.03 3.49
CA CYS A 19 -13.55 -0.45 2.28
C CYS A 19 -13.32 0.52 1.11
N ALA A 20 -13.37 1.83 1.35
CA ALA A 20 -13.12 2.83 0.30
C ALA A 20 -11.69 2.75 -0.27
N VAL A 21 -10.70 2.54 0.60
CA VAL A 21 -9.30 2.31 0.21
C VAL A 21 -9.16 1.02 -0.58
N ALA A 22 -9.75 -0.08 -0.11
CA ALA A 22 -9.72 -1.37 -0.80
C ALA A 22 -10.27 -1.26 -2.22
N GLU A 23 -11.40 -0.55 -2.39
CA GLU A 23 -12.00 -0.34 -3.71
C GLU A 23 -11.13 0.55 -4.60
N PHE A 24 -10.52 1.59 -4.03
CA PHE A 24 -9.56 2.42 -4.74
C PHE A 24 -8.37 1.62 -5.28
N LEU A 25 -7.81 0.70 -4.47
CA LEU A 25 -6.69 -0.15 -4.87
C LEU A 25 -7.06 -1.10 -6.01
N LYS A 26 -8.23 -1.74 -5.94
CA LYS A 26 -8.72 -2.64 -6.99
C LYS A 26 -8.86 -1.94 -8.33
N THR A 27 -9.29 -0.68 -8.34
CA THR A 27 -9.49 0.07 -9.59
C THR A 27 -8.21 0.72 -10.10
N ASN A 28 -7.33 1.20 -9.21
CA ASN A 28 -6.23 2.11 -9.60
C ASN A 28 -4.83 1.56 -9.40
N PHE A 29 -4.64 0.56 -8.53
CA PHE A 29 -3.32 0.01 -8.19
C PHE A 29 -3.15 -1.41 -8.73
N PHE A 30 -3.94 -2.39 -8.28
CA PHE A 30 -3.73 -3.80 -8.63
C PHE A 30 -3.71 -4.09 -10.13
N PRO A 31 -4.58 -3.49 -10.96
CA PRO A 31 -4.56 -3.73 -12.40
C PRO A 31 -3.35 -3.12 -13.11
N ASP A 32 -2.58 -2.26 -12.44
CA ASP A 32 -1.42 -1.56 -13.01
C ASP A 32 -0.09 -1.94 -12.34
N ASP A 33 -0.11 -2.64 -11.21
CA ASP A 33 1.09 -3.09 -10.50
C ASP A 33 1.84 -4.19 -11.29
N PRO A 34 3.14 -4.02 -11.58
CA PRO A 34 3.89 -4.92 -12.44
C PRO A 34 4.10 -6.30 -11.82
N VAL A 35 4.25 -6.38 -10.49
CA VAL A 35 4.51 -7.64 -9.79
C VAL A 35 3.22 -8.46 -9.69
N LEU A 36 2.10 -7.82 -9.36
CA LEU A 36 0.78 -8.45 -9.38
C LEU A 36 0.40 -8.94 -10.78
N LYS A 37 0.65 -8.13 -11.82
CA LYS A 37 0.51 -8.58 -13.22
C LYS A 37 1.34 -9.82 -13.51
N ALA A 38 2.62 -9.81 -13.15
CA ALA A 38 3.50 -10.95 -13.36
C ALA A 38 3.10 -12.19 -12.53
N ALA A 39 2.48 -11.98 -11.37
CA ALA A 39 1.94 -13.04 -10.53
C ALA A 39 0.63 -13.65 -11.06
N GLY A 40 0.02 -13.06 -12.10
CA GLY A 40 -1.24 -13.52 -12.69
C GLY A 40 -2.48 -12.91 -12.05
N PHE A 41 -2.42 -11.63 -11.65
CA PHE A 41 -3.58 -10.91 -11.12
C PHE A 41 -4.71 -10.80 -12.16
N ASP A 42 -5.91 -11.19 -11.74
CA ASP A 42 -7.16 -11.06 -12.50
C ASP A 42 -8.02 -9.96 -11.85
N PRO A 43 -8.20 -8.79 -12.50
CA PRO A 43 -9.03 -7.71 -12.00
C PRO A 43 -10.50 -8.07 -11.78
N ASP A 44 -11.02 -9.06 -12.51
CA ASP A 44 -12.42 -9.49 -12.40
C ASP A 44 -12.62 -10.47 -11.23
N LYS A 45 -11.53 -11.05 -10.72
CA LYS A 45 -11.52 -12.02 -9.61
C LYS A 45 -10.38 -11.75 -8.63
N PRO A 46 -10.35 -10.58 -7.98
CA PRO A 46 -9.31 -10.27 -7.01
C PRO A 46 -9.42 -11.22 -5.82
N ASP A 47 -8.30 -11.80 -5.41
CA ASP A 47 -8.24 -12.62 -4.20
C ASP A 47 -8.50 -11.75 -2.96
N PRO A 48 -9.54 -12.04 -2.14
CA PRO A 48 -9.80 -11.31 -0.92
C PRO A 48 -8.59 -11.25 0.03
N ALA A 49 -7.79 -12.32 0.09
CA ALA A 49 -6.63 -12.36 0.98
C ALA A 49 -5.55 -11.35 0.58
N LEU A 50 -5.42 -11.06 -0.71
CA LEU A 50 -4.52 -10.00 -1.21
C LEU A 50 -5.03 -8.62 -0.79
N VAL A 51 -6.33 -8.37 -0.90
CA VAL A 51 -6.94 -7.11 -0.48
C VAL A 51 -6.77 -6.91 1.02
N ASP A 52 -7.05 -7.95 1.81
CA ASP A 52 -6.92 -7.95 3.26
C ASP A 52 -5.48 -7.67 3.70
N PHE A 53 -4.48 -8.20 2.99
CA PHE A 53 -3.07 -7.92 3.26
C PHE A 53 -2.77 -6.41 3.22
N PHE A 54 -3.21 -5.69 2.20
CA PHE A 54 -3.01 -4.24 2.12
C PHE A 54 -3.85 -3.46 3.13
N VAL A 55 -5.08 -3.91 3.41
CA VAL A 55 -5.95 -3.25 4.39
C VAL A 55 -5.42 -3.42 5.82
N GLN A 56 -4.80 -4.55 6.14
CA GLN A 56 -4.19 -4.80 7.45
C GLN A 56 -3.03 -3.84 7.73
N MET A 57 -2.22 -3.50 6.72
CA MET A 57 -1.14 -2.50 6.85
C MET A 57 -1.64 -1.13 7.31
N MET A 58 -2.90 -0.79 7.04
CA MET A 58 -3.49 0.48 7.48
C MET A 58 -3.61 0.59 9.01
N ASN A 59 -3.49 -0.51 9.75
CA ASN A 59 -3.53 -0.51 11.21
C ASN A 59 -2.34 0.22 11.85
N ASP A 60 -1.23 0.36 11.13
CA ASP A 60 -0.03 1.03 11.60
C ASP A 60 -0.15 2.56 11.59
N ARG A 61 -1.31 3.08 11.15
CA ARG A 61 -1.62 4.53 11.11
C ARG A 61 -0.61 5.33 10.27
N ILE A 62 0.05 4.72 9.29
CA ILE A 62 0.96 5.44 8.37
C ILE A 62 0.42 5.44 6.93
N THR A 63 -0.86 5.13 6.78
CA THR A 63 -1.60 5.26 5.53
C THR A 63 -2.23 6.63 5.41
N TYR A 64 -2.06 7.26 4.26
CA TYR A 64 -2.66 8.55 3.91
C TYR A 64 -3.41 8.46 2.59
N TYR A 65 -4.50 9.19 2.47
CA TYR A 65 -5.19 9.36 1.20
C TYR A 65 -5.45 10.84 0.93
N ALA A 66 -5.41 11.20 -0.35
CA ALA A 66 -5.78 12.52 -0.82
C ALA A 66 -7.17 12.43 -1.45
N GLN A 67 -8.05 13.37 -1.12
CA GLN A 67 -9.40 13.44 -1.67
C GLN A 67 -9.76 14.85 -2.13
N VAL A 68 -10.73 14.94 -3.04
CA VAL A 68 -11.37 16.21 -3.41
C VAL A 68 -12.21 16.69 -2.22
N GLN A 69 -12.04 17.94 -1.79
CA GLN A 69 -12.74 18.49 -0.61
C GLN A 69 -14.27 18.39 -0.69
N GLU A 70 -14.83 18.69 -1.86
CA GLU A 70 -16.29 18.73 -2.09
C GLU A 70 -16.87 17.34 -2.33
N SER A 71 -16.36 16.60 -3.32
CA SER A 71 -16.93 15.30 -3.71
C SER A 71 -16.47 14.14 -2.83
N LYS A 72 -15.46 14.35 -1.97
CA LYS A 72 -14.79 13.31 -1.17
C LYS A 72 -14.21 12.16 -2.00
N GLN A 73 -14.06 12.36 -3.31
CA GLN A 73 -13.48 11.36 -4.20
C GLN A 73 -11.98 11.20 -3.91
N ILE A 74 -11.56 9.97 -3.64
CA ILE A 74 -10.14 9.64 -3.44
C ILE A 74 -9.38 9.86 -4.76
N MET A 75 -8.33 10.66 -4.67
CA MET A 75 -7.44 11.00 -5.77
C MET A 75 -6.17 10.14 -5.77
N GLY A 76 -5.69 9.76 -4.59
CA GLY A 76 -4.47 8.98 -4.43
C GLY A 76 -4.33 8.45 -3.01
N ILE A 77 -3.52 7.40 -2.87
CA ILE A 77 -3.29 6.68 -1.62
C ILE A 77 -1.80 6.41 -1.47
N LEU A 78 -1.33 6.53 -0.23
CA LEU A 78 -0.08 6.01 0.26
C LEU A 78 -0.40 5.01 1.37
N ILE A 79 0.04 3.75 1.25
CA ILE A 79 -0.01 2.76 2.34
C ILE A 79 1.40 2.57 2.84
N GLY A 80 1.62 2.93 4.09
CA GLY A 80 2.87 2.71 4.80
C GLY A 80 2.64 1.84 6.02
N HIS A 81 3.67 1.10 6.41
CA HIS A 81 3.66 0.25 7.60
C HIS A 81 5.06 0.19 8.22
N VAL A 82 5.13 -0.19 9.49
CA VAL A 82 6.39 -0.37 10.21
C VAL A 82 6.82 -1.82 10.07
N THR A 83 8.03 -2.04 9.58
CA THR A 83 8.61 -3.38 9.42
C THR A 83 9.77 -3.58 10.37
N THR A 84 10.03 -4.84 10.71
CA THR A 84 11.16 -5.27 11.54
C THR A 84 11.86 -6.48 10.90
N PRO A 85 13.02 -6.94 11.41
CA PRO A 85 13.64 -8.16 10.92
C PRO A 85 12.72 -9.40 10.93
N THR A 86 11.69 -9.44 11.80
CA THR A 86 10.74 -10.56 11.85
C THR A 86 9.75 -10.56 10.69
N THR A 87 9.53 -9.41 10.04
CA THR A 87 8.57 -9.25 8.94
C THR A 87 8.89 -10.20 7.77
N ILE A 88 10.17 -10.50 7.51
CA ILE A 88 10.57 -11.50 6.49
C ILE A 88 9.94 -12.87 6.79
N HIS A 89 10.01 -13.30 8.05
CA HIS A 89 9.48 -14.60 8.48
C HIS A 89 7.95 -14.61 8.45
N GLU A 90 7.32 -13.52 8.87
CA GLU A 90 5.86 -13.35 8.83
C GLU A 90 5.31 -13.42 7.41
N LEU A 91 5.98 -12.77 6.44
CA LEU A 91 5.61 -12.83 5.02
C LEU A 91 5.75 -14.26 4.46
N LYS A 92 6.81 -15.00 4.82
CA LYS A 92 6.98 -16.40 4.40
C LYS A 92 5.85 -17.28 4.93
N ILE A 93 5.53 -17.18 6.23
CA ILE A 93 4.42 -17.91 6.85
C ILE A 93 3.08 -17.56 6.18
N LEU A 94 2.84 -16.27 5.91
CA LEU A 94 1.62 -15.83 5.26
C LEU A 94 1.50 -16.43 3.85
N ALA A 95 2.57 -16.35 3.04
CA ALA A 95 2.59 -16.92 1.70
C ALA A 95 2.29 -18.43 1.71
N ASP A 96 2.90 -19.19 2.61
CA ASP A 96 2.70 -20.64 2.72
C ASP A 96 1.26 -21.04 3.09
N ARG A 97 0.51 -20.12 3.72
CA ARG A 97 -0.90 -20.34 4.10
C ARG A 97 -1.89 -19.96 3.01
N LEU A 98 -1.47 -19.19 2.01
CA LEU A 98 -2.36 -18.73 0.94
C LEU A 98 -2.66 -19.85 -0.05
N ARG A 99 -3.95 -20.04 -0.33
CA ARG A 99 -4.43 -21.04 -1.30
C ARG A 99 -4.39 -20.52 -2.74
N ASN A 100 -4.56 -19.21 -2.93
CA ASN A 100 -4.53 -18.59 -4.24
C ASN A 100 -3.09 -18.43 -4.72
N ASP A 101 -2.82 -18.88 -5.95
CA ASP A 101 -1.46 -18.88 -6.48
C ASP A 101 -0.91 -17.47 -6.73
N THR A 102 -1.75 -16.53 -7.16
CA THR A 102 -1.36 -15.13 -7.42
C THR A 102 -0.92 -14.43 -6.13
N ALA A 103 -1.77 -14.47 -5.09
CA ALA A 103 -1.45 -13.83 -3.82
C ALA A 103 -0.22 -14.49 -3.15
N ARG A 104 -0.13 -15.82 -3.20
CA ARG A 104 1.03 -16.57 -2.72
C ARG A 104 2.33 -16.16 -3.42
N ARG A 105 2.33 -16.09 -4.76
CA ARG A 105 3.50 -15.66 -5.55
C ARG A 105 3.91 -14.22 -5.22
N TYR A 106 2.93 -13.32 -5.11
CA TYR A 106 3.18 -11.92 -4.78
C TYR A 106 3.83 -11.79 -3.39
N ILE A 107 3.28 -12.43 -2.36
CA ILE A 107 3.82 -12.33 -0.99
C ILE A 107 5.17 -13.04 -0.86
N HIS A 108 5.39 -14.18 -1.54
CA HIS A 108 6.72 -14.78 -1.60
C HIS A 108 7.75 -13.85 -2.24
N TYR A 109 7.38 -13.16 -3.32
CA TYR A 109 8.26 -12.17 -3.94
C TYR A 109 8.62 -11.05 -2.96
N LEU A 110 7.66 -10.51 -2.22
CA LEU A 110 7.93 -9.50 -1.20
C LEU A 110 8.88 -10.02 -0.11
N ALA A 111 8.66 -11.25 0.38
CA ALA A 111 9.55 -11.86 1.38
C ALA A 111 11.00 -12.02 0.86
N GLN A 112 11.16 -12.43 -0.39
CA GLN A 112 12.47 -12.57 -1.04
C GLN A 112 13.14 -11.20 -1.26
N LEU A 113 12.37 -10.18 -1.59
CA LEU A 113 12.88 -8.82 -1.75
C LEU A 113 13.44 -8.29 -0.43
N GLU A 114 12.67 -8.42 0.66
CA GLU A 114 13.10 -8.00 2.01
C GLU A 114 14.35 -8.75 2.48
N GLU A 115 14.38 -10.07 2.29
CA GLU A 115 15.52 -10.91 2.67
C GLU A 115 16.80 -10.54 1.92
N ARG A 116 16.69 -10.27 0.61
CA ARG A 116 17.84 -9.89 -0.21
C ARG A 116 18.32 -8.47 0.05
N ALA A 117 17.40 -7.54 0.30
CA ALA A 117 17.75 -6.16 0.59
C ALA A 117 18.43 -6.03 1.96
N ASN A 118 17.97 -6.81 2.96
CA ASN A 118 18.49 -6.86 4.32
C ASN A 118 18.87 -5.47 4.89
N VAL A 119 17.98 -4.50 4.68
CA VAL A 119 18.21 -3.09 4.99
C VAL A 119 18.51 -2.89 6.48
N TYR A 120 17.91 -3.71 7.35
CA TYR A 120 18.16 -3.71 8.80
C TYR A 120 19.64 -3.91 9.13
N THR A 121 20.28 -4.91 8.53
CA THR A 121 21.70 -5.18 8.77
C THR A 121 22.57 -4.10 8.12
N MET A 122 22.22 -3.69 6.89
CA MET A 122 22.98 -2.69 6.14
C MET A 122 23.01 -1.32 6.85
N MET A 123 21.90 -0.92 7.46
CA MET A 123 21.73 0.38 8.10
C MET A 123 21.89 0.33 9.63
N ASN A 124 22.08 -0.86 10.21
CA ASN A 124 22.10 -1.11 11.65
C ASN A 124 20.89 -0.53 12.39
N VAL A 125 19.69 -0.87 11.91
CA VAL A 125 18.40 -0.44 12.48
C VAL A 125 17.50 -1.64 12.78
N ASP A 126 16.66 -1.52 13.81
CA ASP A 126 15.74 -2.57 14.24
C ASP A 126 14.34 -2.42 13.64
N LYS A 127 14.02 -1.25 13.08
CA LYS A 127 12.73 -0.93 12.46
C LYS A 127 12.90 -0.04 11.23
N LEU A 128 11.98 -0.17 10.29
CA LEU A 128 11.89 0.68 9.11
C LEU A 128 10.47 1.16 8.92
N LEU A 129 10.33 2.40 8.46
CA LEU A 129 9.10 2.84 7.83
C LEU A 129 9.14 2.45 6.36
N LYS A 130 8.25 1.54 5.94
CA LYS A 130 8.14 1.12 4.55
C LYS A 130 6.89 1.69 3.92
N ILE A 131 7.04 2.27 2.73
CA ILE A 131 5.92 2.65 1.87
C ILE A 131 5.68 1.48 0.91
N GLU A 132 4.57 0.77 1.10
CA GLU A 132 4.21 -0.41 0.31
C GLU A 132 3.45 -0.01 -0.96
N VAL A 133 2.53 0.95 -0.84
CA VAL A 133 1.72 1.43 -1.98
C VAL A 133 1.84 2.94 -2.09
N LEU A 134 2.04 3.41 -3.31
CA LEU A 134 1.92 4.82 -3.67
C LEU A 134 1.23 4.93 -5.02
N CYS A 135 -0.04 5.31 -5.03
CA CYS A 135 -0.88 5.32 -6.23
C CYS A 135 -1.72 6.60 -6.36
N THR A 136 -1.96 7.03 -7.60
CA THR A 136 -2.88 8.11 -7.95
C THR A 136 -3.85 7.62 -9.03
N ALA A 137 -5.13 7.91 -8.87
CA ALA A 137 -6.14 7.56 -9.84
C ALA A 137 -5.89 8.26 -11.19
N ARG A 138 -6.20 7.56 -12.28
CA ARG A 138 -5.86 7.97 -13.66
C ARG A 138 -6.24 9.43 -13.98
N PRO A 139 -7.44 9.95 -13.61
CA PRO A 139 -7.83 11.34 -13.91
C PRO A 139 -7.00 12.42 -13.18
N TYR A 140 -6.30 12.04 -12.11
CA TYR A 140 -5.54 12.96 -11.25
C TYR A 140 -4.01 12.85 -11.40
N ARG A 141 -3.54 12.05 -12.36
CA ARG A 141 -2.11 11.95 -12.70
C ARG A 141 -1.56 13.31 -13.13
N ARG A 142 -0.25 13.50 -12.96
CA ARG A 142 0.51 14.74 -13.28
C ARG A 142 0.10 15.98 -12.47
N ARG A 143 -0.69 15.82 -11.40
CA ARG A 143 -1.07 16.91 -10.49
C ARG A 143 -0.20 17.00 -9.22
N GLY A 144 0.74 16.06 -9.03
CA GLY A 144 1.60 16.03 -7.86
C GLY A 144 0.99 15.37 -6.62
N VAL A 145 -0.12 14.60 -6.76
CA VAL A 145 -0.82 13.95 -5.65
C VAL A 145 0.10 13.04 -4.83
N CYS A 146 0.81 12.10 -5.46
CA CYS A 146 1.79 11.25 -4.76
C CYS A 146 2.89 12.05 -4.05
N LYS A 147 3.36 13.16 -4.65
CA LYS A 147 4.38 14.02 -4.02
C LYS A 147 3.83 14.69 -2.76
N GLN A 148 2.56 15.11 -2.79
CA GLN A 148 1.90 15.68 -1.62
C GLN A 148 1.72 14.64 -0.51
N LEU A 149 1.33 13.41 -0.85
CA LEU A 149 1.21 12.31 0.10
C LEU A 149 2.54 11.99 0.78
N LEU A 150 3.61 11.84 -0.01
CA LEU A 150 4.97 11.59 0.51
C LEU A 150 5.45 12.69 1.45
N LYS A 151 5.18 13.96 1.10
CA LYS A 151 5.57 15.09 1.93
C LYS A 151 4.96 14.99 3.33
N VAL A 152 3.66 14.69 3.40
CA VAL A 152 2.98 14.52 4.69
C VAL A 152 3.60 13.38 5.47
N THR A 153 3.91 12.23 4.85
CA THR A 153 4.56 11.12 5.56
C THR A 153 5.93 11.48 6.15
N GLY A 154 6.74 12.26 5.43
CA GLY A 154 8.05 12.71 5.90
C GLY A 154 8.01 13.79 6.98
N ASP A 155 6.88 14.47 7.18
CA ASP A 155 6.72 15.44 8.27
C ASP A 155 6.37 14.78 9.62
N TYR A 156 6.06 13.46 9.63
CA TYR A 156 5.66 12.70 10.82
C TYR A 156 6.79 11.86 11.47
N TYR A 157 7.98 11.81 10.85
CA TYR A 157 9.17 11.08 11.32
C TYR A 157 10.43 11.92 11.15
#